data_AF-A0A9J6CXP6-F1
#
_entry.id   AF-A0A9J6CXP6-F1
#
_cell.length_a   1.000
_cell.length_b   1.000
_cell.length_c   1.000
_cell.angle_alpha   90.00
_cell.angle_beta   90.00
_cell.angle_gamma   90.00
#
_symmetry.space_group_name_H-M   'P 1'
#
loop_
_entity.id
_entity.type
_entity.pdbx_description
1 polymer ?
#
loop_
_entity_poly.entity_id
_entity_poly.type
_entity_poly.pdbx_seq_one_letter_code
_entity_poly.pdbx_strand_id
1 'polypeptide(L)'
;MTNIENQCLVYFTNAIQGEKQTELSPVSIANLGSYLSSAQVNIRRHIKSVYGGDLVEFFKCFPEMFQLGGTTHVYLTSDIMKKYEVDELEKMAVDFLKNKLKDMNATISLLCP
;
A
#
# COMPACT_ATOMS: atom_id res chain seq x y z
N MET A 1 -10.99 -2.52 13.13
CA MET A 1 -11.45 -2.98 11.81
C MET A 1 -12.70 -3.82 11.99
N THR A 2 -13.82 -3.37 11.45
CA THR A 2 -15.11 -4.06 11.49
C THR A 2 -15.18 -5.17 10.45
N ASN A 3 -16.13 -6.10 10.60
CA ASN A 3 -16.33 -7.18 9.62
C ASN A 3 -16.64 -6.61 8.21
N ILE A 4 -17.42 -5.52 8.12
CA ILE A 4 -17.75 -4.90 6.84
C ILE A 4 -16.57 -4.17 6.18
N GLU A 5 -15.68 -3.54 6.96
CA GLU A 5 -14.43 -2.95 6.43
C GLU A 5 -13.55 -4.04 5.81
N ASN A 6 -13.34 -5.16 6.51
CA ASN A 6 -12.61 -6.30 5.96
C ASN A 6 -13.21 -6.83 4.65
N GLN A 7 -14.54 -6.91 4.57
CA GLN A 7 -15.21 -7.31 3.32
C GLN A 7 -14.95 -6.30 2.19
N CYS A 8 -14.95 -4.99 2.48
CA CYS A 8 -14.62 -3.97 1.49
C CYS A 8 -13.17 -4.11 1.01
N LEU A 9 -12.22 -4.30 1.94
CA LEU A 9 -10.81 -4.49 1.62
C LEU A 9 -10.59 -5.71 0.72
N VAL A 10 -11.11 -6.88 1.12
CA VAL A 10 -10.98 -8.11 0.33
C VAL A 10 -11.62 -7.95 -1.05
N TYR A 11 -12.80 -7.33 -1.11
CA TYR A 11 -13.51 -7.12 -2.37
C TYR A 11 -12.70 -6.26 -3.35
N PHE A 12 -12.21 -5.09 -2.90
CA PHE A 12 -11.46 -4.19 -3.78
C PHE A 12 -10.06 -4.70 -4.10
N THR A 13 -9.40 -5.42 -3.18
CA THR A 13 -8.13 -6.11 -3.48
C THR A 13 -8.32 -7.13 -4.61
N ASN A 14 -9.37 -7.95 -4.56
CA ASN A 14 -9.66 -8.92 -5.61
C ASN A 14 -10.03 -8.24 -6.94
N ALA A 15 -10.79 -7.14 -6.89
CA ALA A 15 -11.11 -6.36 -8.08
C ALA A 15 -9.85 -5.79 -8.75
N ILE A 16 -8.94 -5.21 -7.96
CA ILE A 16 -7.66 -4.69 -8.46
C ILE A 16 -6.80 -5.82 -9.04
N GLN A 17 -6.73 -6.96 -8.35
CA GLN A 17 -5.99 -8.13 -8.78
C GLN A 17 -6.52 -8.71 -10.11
N GLY A 18 -7.84 -8.65 -10.34
CA GLY A 18 -8.47 -9.11 -11.58
C GLY A 18 -8.32 -8.14 -12.76
N GLU A 19 -8.24 -6.84 -12.49
CA GLU A 19 -8.16 -5.78 -13.52
C GLU A 19 -6.72 -5.46 -13.94
N LYS A 20 -5.72 -5.72 -13.09
CA LYS A 20 -4.34 -5.35 -13.40
C LYS A 20 -3.81 -6.16 -14.60
N GLN A 21 -3.18 -5.48 -15.55
CA GLN A 21 -2.61 -6.11 -16.75
C GLN A 21 -1.32 -6.87 -16.46
N THR A 22 -0.52 -6.36 -15.53
CA THR A 22 0.71 -6.96 -15.03
C THR A 22 0.75 -6.80 -13.51
N GLU A 23 1.70 -7.47 -12.84
CA GLU A 23 1.83 -7.40 -11.38
C GLU A 23 1.95 -5.97 -10.85
N LEU A 24 2.55 -5.04 -11.59
CA LEU A 24 2.79 -3.66 -11.17
C LEU A 24 1.87 -2.63 -11.85
N SER A 25 0.86 -3.09 -12.58
CA SER A 25 -0.02 -2.19 -13.31
C SER A 25 -1.00 -1.49 -12.36
N PRO A 26 -1.12 -0.15 -12.43
CA PRO A 26 -2.20 0.54 -11.74
C PRO A 26 -3.56 0.12 -12.32
N VAL A 27 -4.58 0.19 -11.48
CA VAL A 27 -5.98 0.07 -11.91
C VAL A 27 -6.65 1.43 -11.83
N SER A 28 -7.45 1.75 -12.85
CA SER A 28 -8.23 2.98 -12.90
C SER A 28 -9.33 2.97 -11.83
N ILE A 29 -9.38 4.03 -11.02
CA ILE A 29 -10.42 4.20 -10.00
C ILE A 29 -11.80 4.34 -10.65
N ALA A 30 -11.87 4.90 -11.87
CA ALA A 30 -13.12 4.94 -12.63
C ALA A 30 -13.61 3.53 -13.00
N ASN A 31 -12.71 2.61 -13.37
CA ASN A 31 -13.08 1.21 -13.62
C ASN A 31 -13.59 0.55 -12.34
N LEU A 32 -12.93 0.79 -11.20
CA LEU A 32 -13.37 0.30 -9.89
C LEU A 32 -14.72 0.90 -9.46
N GLY A 33 -15.15 2.03 -10.01
CA GLY A 33 -16.50 2.56 -9.85
C GLY A 33 -17.58 1.60 -10.36
N SER A 34 -17.32 0.87 -11.45
CA SER A 34 -18.21 -0.18 -11.97
C SER A 34 -18.28 -1.38 -11.02
N TYR A 35 -17.15 -1.74 -10.40
CA TYR A 35 -17.10 -2.76 -9.35
C TYR A 35 -17.91 -2.33 -8.13
N LEU A 36 -17.73 -1.10 -7.64
CA LEU A 36 -18.56 -0.58 -6.55
C LEU A 36 -20.04 -0.65 -6.89
N SER A 37 -20.45 -0.28 -8.12
CA SER A 37 -21.84 -0.34 -8.55
C SER A 37 -22.41 -1.78 -8.53
N SER A 38 -21.56 -2.77 -8.80
CA SER A 38 -21.92 -4.19 -8.88
C SER A 38 -21.69 -4.96 -7.56
N ALA A 39 -21.01 -4.35 -6.59
CA ALA A 39 -20.68 -4.96 -5.30
C ALA A 39 -21.94 -5.31 -4.49
N GLN A 40 -21.81 -6.18 -3.49
CA GLN A 40 -22.92 -6.52 -2.60
C GLN A 40 -23.49 -5.27 -1.89
N VAL A 41 -24.80 -5.30 -1.59
CA VAL A 41 -25.54 -4.14 -1.05
C VAL A 41 -24.89 -3.54 0.20
N ASN A 42 -24.38 -4.38 1.08
CA ASN A 42 -23.68 -3.98 2.31
C ASN A 42 -22.39 -3.19 2.01
N ILE A 43 -21.56 -3.66 1.07
CA ILE A 43 -20.34 -2.95 0.65
C ILE A 43 -20.72 -1.59 0.05
N ARG A 44 -21.69 -1.56 -0.88
CA ARG A 44 -22.15 -0.30 -1.49
C ARG A 44 -22.64 0.70 -0.45
N ARG A 45 -23.48 0.25 0.48
CA ARG A 45 -24.03 1.09 1.54
C ARG A 45 -22.93 1.58 2.48
N HIS A 46 -21.98 0.73 2.83
CA HIS A 46 -20.86 1.09 3.69
C HIS A 46 -19.98 2.15 3.01
N ILE A 47 -19.59 1.92 1.76
CA ILE A 47 -18.79 2.89 0.99
C ILE A 47 -19.53 4.23 0.86
N LYS A 48 -20.83 4.20 0.58
CA LYS A 48 -21.65 5.41 0.47
C LYS A 48 -21.77 6.17 1.79
N SER A 49 -21.98 5.46 2.90
CA SER A 49 -22.25 6.04 4.21
C SER A 49 -21.00 6.60 4.89
N VAL A 50 -19.87 5.90 4.75
CA VAL A 50 -18.63 6.24 5.49
C VAL A 50 -17.73 7.14 4.66
N TYR A 51 -17.64 6.89 3.35
CA TYR A 51 -16.71 7.57 2.45
C TYR A 51 -17.44 8.43 1.40
N GLY A 52 -18.74 8.70 1.59
CA GLY A 52 -19.55 9.50 0.66
C GLY A 52 -19.81 8.84 -0.70
N GLY A 53 -19.33 7.60 -0.91
CA GLY A 53 -19.30 6.93 -2.21
C GLY A 53 -18.01 7.16 -2.99
N ASP A 54 -17.03 7.86 -2.40
CA ASP A 54 -15.75 8.16 -3.03
C ASP A 54 -14.72 7.05 -2.73
N LEU A 55 -14.29 6.36 -3.77
CA LEU A 55 -13.27 5.32 -3.67
C LEU A 55 -11.89 5.89 -3.36
N VAL A 56 -11.58 7.13 -3.76
CA VAL A 56 -10.32 7.78 -3.41
C VAL A 56 -10.21 7.95 -1.90
N GLU A 57 -11.28 8.46 -1.27
CA GLU A 57 -11.33 8.62 0.19
C GLU A 57 -11.27 7.28 0.91
N PHE A 58 -11.95 6.25 0.39
CA PHE A 58 -11.82 4.89 0.92
C PHE A 58 -10.37 4.38 0.86
N PHE A 59 -9.70 4.45 -0.30
CA PHE A 59 -8.34 3.91 -0.45
C PHE A 59 -7.30 4.68 0.40
N LYS A 60 -7.47 5.99 0.59
CA LYS A 60 -6.60 6.79 1.48
C LYS A 60 -6.60 6.30 2.93
N CYS A 61 -7.70 5.70 3.38
CA CYS A 61 -7.81 5.21 4.76
C CYS A 61 -7.03 3.91 5.00
N PHE A 62 -6.57 3.22 3.96
CA PHE A 62 -5.90 1.91 4.07
C PHE A 62 -4.59 1.86 3.26
N PRO A 63 -3.60 2.74 3.55
CA PRO A 63 -2.34 2.81 2.81
C PRO A 63 -1.50 1.52 2.89
N GLU A 64 -1.71 0.71 3.93
CA GLU A 64 -1.08 -0.60 4.08
C GLU A 64 -1.53 -1.61 3.02
N MET A 65 -2.72 -1.41 2.45
CA MET A 65 -3.27 -2.26 1.39
C MET A 65 -3.22 -1.60 0.01
N PHE A 66 -3.46 -0.29 -0.06
CA PHE A 66 -3.62 0.43 -1.31
C PHE A 66 -2.71 1.65 -1.38
N GLN A 67 -2.01 1.80 -2.51
CA GLN A 67 -1.24 2.99 -2.80
C GLN A 67 -1.92 3.78 -3.92
N LEU A 68 -2.15 5.06 -3.69
CA LEU A 68 -2.74 5.95 -4.70
C LEU A 68 -1.67 6.55 -5.62
N GLY A 69 -1.89 6.45 -6.92
CA GLY A 69 -1.17 7.17 -7.97
C GLY A 69 -1.89 8.47 -8.32
N GLY A 70 -2.16 9.32 -7.32
CA GLY A 70 -3.05 10.48 -7.46
C GLY A 70 -4.52 10.11 -7.23
N THR A 71 -5.45 10.77 -7.92
CA THR A 71 -6.90 10.55 -7.76
C THR A 71 -7.51 9.63 -8.82
N THR A 72 -6.71 9.14 -9.76
CA THR A 72 -7.21 8.39 -10.92
C THR A 72 -6.81 6.92 -10.90
N HIS A 73 -5.75 6.57 -10.18
CA HIS A 73 -5.15 5.24 -10.20
C HIS A 73 -4.86 4.73 -8.79
N VAL A 74 -4.99 3.42 -8.62
CA VAL A 74 -4.65 2.71 -7.39
C VAL A 74 -3.82 1.47 -7.69
N TYR A 75 -2.89 1.17 -6.80
CA TYR A 75 -2.04 -0.01 -6.79
C TYR A 75 -2.28 -0.81 -5.51
N LEU A 76 -1.99 -2.11 -5.53
CA LEU A 76 -1.79 -2.83 -4.28
C LEU A 76 -0.43 -2.46 -3.70
N THR A 77 -0.39 -2.11 -2.42
CA THR A 77 0.86 -1.75 -1.73
C THR A 77 1.87 -2.90 -1.78
N SER A 78 1.40 -4.16 -1.72
CA SER A 78 2.25 -5.35 -1.85
C SER A 78 2.99 -5.42 -3.18
N ASP A 79 2.35 -5.01 -4.28
CA ASP A 79 2.96 -5.04 -5.61
C ASP A 79 4.09 -4.01 -5.69
N ILE A 80 3.89 -2.83 -5.11
CA ILE A 80 4.92 -1.79 -5.02
C ILE A 80 6.08 -2.25 -4.13
N MET A 81 5.79 -2.83 -2.96
CA MET A 81 6.84 -3.31 -2.05
C MET A 81 7.73 -4.39 -2.68
N LYS A 82 7.16 -5.28 -3.50
CA LYS A 82 7.94 -6.26 -4.28
C LYS A 82 8.85 -5.58 -5.29
N LYS A 83 8.39 -4.53 -5.97
CA LYS A 83 9.19 -3.77 -6.95
C LYS A 83 10.43 -3.13 -6.33
N TYR A 84 10.33 -2.68 -5.09
CA TYR A 84 11.41 -2.00 -4.40
C TYR A 84 12.32 -2.92 -3.60
N GLU A 85 12.15 -4.25 -3.71
CA GLU A 85 12.84 -5.28 -2.92
C GLU A 85 13.09 -4.80 -1.49
N VAL A 86 12.16 -5.10 -0.58
CA VAL A 86 12.35 -4.85 0.86
C VAL A 86 13.75 -5.31 1.32
N ASP A 87 14.31 -6.34 0.68
CA ASP A 87 15.69 -6.79 0.82
C ASP A 87 16.77 -5.73 0.51
N GLU A 88 16.66 -4.95 -0.56
CA GLU A 88 17.64 -3.90 -0.90
C GLU A 88 17.52 -2.68 0.03
N LEU A 89 16.31 -2.33 0.46
CA LEU A 89 16.06 -1.29 1.46
C LEU A 89 16.56 -1.70 2.86
N GLU A 90 16.32 -2.94 3.26
CA GLU A 90 16.81 -3.51 4.51
C GLU A 90 18.34 -3.66 4.48
N LYS A 91 18.91 -4.09 3.36
CA LYS A 91 20.36 -4.18 3.16
C LYS A 91 21.02 -2.80 3.17
N MET A 92 20.43 -1.79 2.53
CA MET A 92 20.92 -0.40 2.62
C MET A 92 20.83 0.14 4.05
N ALA A 93 19.76 -0.15 4.79
CA ALA A 93 19.62 0.25 6.19
C ALA A 93 20.65 -0.45 7.10
N VAL A 94 20.88 -1.75 6.87
CA VAL A 94 21.88 -2.56 7.59
C VAL A 94 23.29 -2.09 7.27
N ASP A 95 23.61 -1.80 6.01
CA ASP A 95 24.93 -1.32 5.60
C ASP A 95 25.20 0.09 6.13
N PHE A 96 24.20 0.96 6.14
CA PHE A 96 24.28 2.26 6.79
C PHE A 96 24.60 2.13 8.29
N LEU A 97 23.87 1.26 9.01
CA LEU A 97 24.10 1.00 10.44
C LEU A 97 25.49 0.39 10.70
N LYS A 98 25.92 -0.58 9.89
CA LYS A 98 27.26 -1.18 10.00
C LYS A 98 28.37 -0.16 9.80
N ASN A 99 28.23 0.73 8.83
CA ASN A 99 29.23 1.77 8.57
C ASN A 99 29.27 2.80 9.70
N LYS A 100 28.11 3.27 10.18
CA LYS A 100 28.00 4.12 11.37
C LYS A 100 28.67 3.50 12.61
N LEU A 101 28.47 2.21 12.85
CA LEU A 101 29.10 1.49 13.97
C LEU A 101 30.62 1.39 13.81
N LYS A 102 31.13 1.14 12.61
CA LYS A 102 32.57 1.14 12.33
C LYS A 102 33.21 2.50 12.60
N ASP A 103 32.57 3.58 12.14
CA ASP A 103 33.05 4.94 12.35
C ASP A 103 33.08 5.31 13.83
N MET A 104 32.04 4.92 14.58
CA MET A 104 32.00 5.11 16.04
C MET A 104 33.09 4.32 16.76
N ASN A 105 33.34 3.07 16.35
CA ASN A 105 34.37 2.24 16.96
C ASN A 105 35.79 2.75 16.64
N ALA A 106 36.01 3.28 15.43
CA ALA A 106 37.26 3.95 15.06
C ALA A 106 37.50 5.23 15.86
N THR A 107 36.43 5.96 16.18
CA THR A 107 36.48 7.19 17.00
C THR A 107 36.84 6.88 18.46
N ILE A 108 36.33 5.76 19.01
CA ILE A 108 36.64 5.32 20.38
C ILE A 108 38.11 4.88 20.51
N SER A 109 38.67 4.19 19.51
CA SER A 109 40.09 3.76 19.51
C SER A 109 41.10 4.90 19.41
N LEU A 110 40.69 6.10 18.98
CA LEU A 110 41.55 7.29 18.92
C LEU A 110 41.52 8.15 20.19
N LEU A 111 40.61 7.84 21.14
CA LEU A 111 40.42 8.59 22.38
C LEU A 111 40.96 7.88 23.64
N CYS A 112 41.46 6.65 23.51
CA CYS A 112 42.18 5.94 24.57
C CYS A 112 43.64 5.73 24.15
N PRO A 113 44.59 6.55 24.62
CA PRO A 113 46.02 6.25 24.55
C PRO A 113 46.44 5.15 25.54
#